data_AF-A0A2E5HPW6-F1
#
_entry.id   AF-A0A2E5HPW6-F1
#
_cell.length_a   1.000
_cell.length_b   1.000
_cell.length_c   1.000
_cell.angle_alpha   90.00
_cell.angle_beta   90.00
_cell.angle_gamma   90.00
#
_symmetry.space_group_name_H-M   'P 1'
#
loop_
_entity.id
_entity.type
_entity.pdbx_description
1 polymer ?
#
loop_
_entity_poly.entity_id
_entity_poly.type
_entity_poly.pdbx_seq_one_letter_code
_entity_poly.pdbx_strand_id
1 'polypeptide(L)'
;MTLAMITALLAAVTLLSACGTGRGATGADGAGALADATARSQRSYAQANALLEQGRLDEAIRTYDAAIKLDPKNSAAYENRGIAWMKEKDFYKALKDFE
;
A
#
# COMPACT_ATOMS: atom_id res chain seq x y z
N MET A 1 -36.12 -33.51 -35.30
CA MET A 1 -36.67 -32.29 -34.65
C MET A 1 -36.23 -32.09 -33.19
N THR A 2 -35.30 -32.88 -32.65
CA THR A 2 -34.93 -32.83 -31.21
C THR A 2 -33.52 -32.31 -30.92
N LEU A 3 -32.65 -32.13 -31.92
CA LEU A 3 -31.26 -31.69 -31.67
C LEU A 3 -31.13 -30.17 -31.40
N ALA A 4 -32.03 -29.35 -31.96
CA ALA A 4 -32.03 -27.89 -31.77
C ALA A 4 -32.55 -27.45 -30.38
N MET A 5 -33.33 -28.29 -29.69
CA MET A 5 -33.82 -27.97 -28.33
C MET A 5 -32.78 -28.27 -27.24
N ILE A 6 -31.86 -29.21 -27.47
CA ILE A 6 -30.84 -29.61 -26.49
C ILE A 6 -29.73 -28.55 -26.41
N THR A 7 -29.37 -27.89 -27.52
CA THR A 7 -28.36 -26.83 -27.53
C THR A 7 -28.82 -25.56 -26.81
N ALA A 8 -30.12 -25.23 -26.84
CA ALA A 8 -30.68 -24.09 -26.12
C ALA A 8 -30.60 -24.24 -24.60
N LEU A 9 -30.73 -25.46 -24.07
CA LEU A 9 -30.68 -25.72 -22.63
C LEU A 9 -29.25 -25.66 -22.07
N LEU A 10 -28.24 -26.07 -22.85
CA LEU A 10 -26.83 -26.00 -22.45
C LEU A 10 -26.29 -24.56 -22.38
N ALA A 11 -26.75 -23.65 -23.25
CA ALA A 11 -26.35 -22.25 -23.21
C ALA A 11 -26.88 -21.50 -21.98
N ALA A 12 -28.04 -21.89 -21.44
CA ALA A 12 -28.61 -21.30 -20.23
C ALA A 12 -27.81 -21.68 -18.97
N VAL A 13 -27.21 -22.88 -18.95
CA VAL A 13 -26.43 -23.37 -17.79
C VAL A 13 -25.05 -22.72 -17.72
N THR A 14 -24.42 -22.38 -18.85
CA THR A 14 -23.09 -21.74 -18.86
C THR A 14 -23.11 -20.25 -18.50
N LEU A 15 -24.24 -19.56 -18.67
CA LEU A 15 -24.39 -18.15 -18.29
C LEU A 15 -24.53 -17.92 -16.78
N LEU A 16 -24.84 -18.96 -16.00
CA LEU A 16 -24.97 -18.83 -14.54
C LEU A 16 -23.60 -18.82 -13.81
N SER A 17 -22.53 -19.25 -14.47
CA SER A 17 -21.17 -19.27 -13.89
C SER A 17 -20.36 -17.98 -14.10
N ALA A 18 -20.93 -16.97 -14.77
CA ALA A 18 -20.23 -15.72 -15.08
C ALA A 18 -20.70 -14.50 -14.28
N CYS A 19 -21.67 -14.64 -13.38
CA CYS A 19 -22.09 -13.55 -12.48
C CYS A 19 -21.71 -13.83 -11.02
N GLY A 20 -20.43 -14.13 -10.82
CA GLY A 20 -19.75 -13.98 -9.54
C GLY A 20 -19.15 -12.58 -9.38
N THR A 21 -19.78 -11.53 -9.92
CA THR A 21 -19.44 -10.15 -9.58
C THR A 21 -20.05 -9.83 -8.22
N GLY A 22 -19.55 -10.50 -7.18
CA GLY A 22 -19.73 -10.12 -5.80
C GLY A 22 -18.87 -8.90 -5.49
N ARG A 23 -19.12 -7.77 -6.15
CA ARG A 23 -18.71 -6.46 -5.63
C ARG A 23 -19.69 -6.13 -4.52
N GLY A 24 -19.53 -6.85 -3.41
CA GLY A 24 -20.24 -6.58 -2.17
C GLY A 24 -19.80 -5.23 -1.64
N ALA A 25 -20.53 -4.19 -2.00
CA ALA A 25 -20.63 -2.99 -1.21
C ALA A 25 -21.34 -3.38 0.10
N THR A 26 -20.58 -3.84 1.09
CA THR A 26 -21.09 -4.15 2.43
C THR A 26 -20.07 -3.73 3.47
N GLY A 27 -20.15 -2.48 3.93
CA GLY A 27 -20.00 -2.07 5.34
C GLY A 27 -18.79 -2.53 6.16
N ALA A 28 -17.74 -3.08 5.55
CA ALA A 28 -16.55 -3.63 6.22
C ALA A 28 -15.23 -3.12 5.60
N ASP A 29 -15.30 -2.18 4.65
CA ASP A 29 -14.23 -1.82 3.72
C ASP A 29 -13.16 -0.87 4.28
N GLY A 30 -13.12 -0.65 5.60
CA GLY A 30 -11.99 0.02 6.24
C GLY A 30 -10.73 -0.83 6.18
N ALA A 31 -10.86 -2.15 6.35
CA ALA A 31 -9.71 -3.06 6.42
C ALA A 31 -8.93 -3.18 5.10
N GLY A 32 -9.62 -3.19 3.95
CA GLY A 32 -8.97 -3.23 2.63
C GLY A 32 -8.23 -1.92 2.30
N ALA A 33 -8.87 -0.77 2.56
CA ALA A 33 -8.25 0.54 2.35
C ALA A 33 -7.04 0.76 3.28
N LEU A 34 -7.11 0.27 4.52
CA LEU A 34 -5.98 0.27 5.46
C LEU A 34 -4.86 -0.67 4.97
N ALA A 35 -5.18 -1.88 4.49
CA ALA A 35 -4.18 -2.80 3.94
C ALA A 35 -3.46 -2.20 2.72
N ASP A 36 -4.18 -1.53 1.81
CA ASP A 36 -3.60 -0.84 0.65
C ASP A 36 -2.79 0.41 1.05
N ALA A 37 -3.20 1.13 2.09
CA ALA A 37 -2.44 2.25 2.65
C ALA A 37 -1.14 1.77 3.32
N THR A 38 -1.20 0.71 4.13
CA THR A 38 -0.02 0.08 4.74
C THR A 38 0.91 -0.49 3.68
N ALA A 39 0.40 -1.14 2.64
CA ALA A 39 1.22 -1.63 1.53
C ALA A 39 1.91 -0.49 0.77
N ARG A 40 1.24 0.64 0.56
CA ARG A 40 1.87 1.85 -0.01
C ARG A 40 2.91 2.44 0.93
N SER A 41 2.63 2.53 2.23
CA SER A 41 3.62 2.98 3.23
C SER A 41 4.87 2.11 3.22
N GLN A 42 4.72 0.78 3.21
CA GLN A 42 5.80 -0.20 3.13
C GLN A 42 6.68 0.01 1.89
N ARG A 43 6.05 0.24 0.73
CA ARG A 43 6.78 0.53 -0.51
C ARG A 43 7.53 1.85 -0.43
N SER A 44 6.89 2.91 0.06
CA SER A 44 7.54 4.21 0.26
C SER A 44 8.70 4.10 1.25
N TYR A 45 8.55 3.36 2.34
CA TYR A 45 9.62 3.08 3.30
C TYR A 45 10.80 2.36 2.65
N ALA A 46 10.55 1.29 1.89
CA ALA A 46 11.61 0.58 1.17
C ALA A 46 12.33 1.47 0.15
N GLN A 47 11.58 2.33 -0.55
CA GLN A 47 12.16 3.32 -1.47
C GLN A 47 13.02 4.35 -0.74
N ALA A 48 12.56 4.85 0.42
CA ALA A 48 13.30 5.79 1.24
C ALA A 48 14.61 5.20 1.75
N ASN A 49 14.61 3.92 2.16
CA ASN A 49 15.83 3.20 2.55
C ASN A 49 16.85 3.16 1.39
N ALA A 50 16.40 2.82 0.17
CA ALA A 50 17.28 2.79 -0.99
C ALA A 50 17.87 4.17 -1.33
N LEU A 51 17.09 5.25 -1.16
CA LEU A 51 17.58 6.62 -1.33
C LEU A 51 18.61 7.01 -0.25
N LEU A 52 18.39 6.57 0.99
CA LEU A 52 19.31 6.79 2.10
C LEU A 52 20.66 6.10 1.85
N GLU A 53 20.65 4.87 1.35
CA GLU A 53 21.86 4.13 0.96
C GLU A 53 22.60 4.80 -0.20
N GLN A 54 21.87 5.42 -1.13
CA GLN A 54 22.45 6.23 -2.22
C GLN A 54 22.96 7.61 -1.76
N GLY A 55 22.77 7.97 -0.49
CA GLY A 55 23.15 9.29 0.05
C GLY A 55 22.25 10.44 -0.41
N ARG A 56 21.10 10.15 -1.02
CA ARG A 56 20.11 11.15 -1.47
C ARG A 56 19.22 11.55 -0.29
N LEU A 57 19.81 12.20 0.70
CA LEU A 57 19.20 12.44 2.02
C LEU A 57 17.88 13.21 1.94
N ASP A 58 17.86 14.34 1.23
CA ASP A 58 16.67 15.15 0.97
C ASP A 58 15.47 14.33 0.45
N GLU A 59 15.72 13.44 -0.50
CA GLU A 59 14.70 12.63 -1.13
C GLU A 59 14.27 11.46 -0.24
N ALA A 60 15.22 10.85 0.48
CA ALA A 60 14.93 9.85 1.48
C ALA A 60 13.99 10.42 2.55
N ILE A 61 14.29 11.60 3.08
CA ILE A 61 13.50 12.29 4.10
C ILE A 61 12.07 12.56 3.63
N ARG A 62 11.90 13.16 2.44
CA ARG A 62 10.57 13.41 1.86
C ARG A 62 9.79 12.12 1.62
N THR A 63 10.48 11.03 1.30
CA THR A 63 9.86 9.72 1.08
C THR A 63 9.47 9.06 2.41
N TYR A 64 10.28 9.19 3.47
CA TYR A 64 9.89 8.78 4.82
C TYR A 64 8.67 9.57 5.32
N ASP A 65 8.61 10.89 5.08
CA ASP A 65 7.43 11.70 5.40
C ASP A 65 6.16 11.14 4.73
N ALA A 66 6.26 10.72 3.47
CA ALA A 66 5.14 10.11 2.77
C ALA A 66 4.74 8.76 3.39
N ALA A 67 5.71 7.91 3.74
CA ALA A 67 5.46 6.63 4.41
C ALA A 67 4.78 6.83 5.77
N ILE A 68 5.23 7.81 6.56
CA ILE A 68 4.69 8.17 7.87
C ILE A 68 3.28 8.74 7.77
N LYS A 69 2.98 9.56 6.75
CA LYS A 69 1.62 10.05 6.51
C LYS A 69 0.63 8.93 6.19
N LEU A 70 1.10 7.87 5.53
CA LEU A 70 0.29 6.70 5.19
C LEU A 70 0.15 5.73 6.35
N ASP A 71 1.22 5.53 7.12
CA ASP A 71 1.24 4.71 8.33
C ASP A 71 1.98 5.44 9.46
N PRO A 72 1.24 6.22 10.27
CA PRO A 72 1.83 6.94 11.39
C PRO A 72 2.38 6.04 12.50
N LYS A 73 2.11 4.73 12.46
CA LYS A 73 2.58 3.74 13.44
C LYS A 73 3.88 3.07 13.03
N ASN A 74 4.42 3.38 11.84
CA ASN A 74 5.66 2.80 11.35
C ASN A 74 6.87 3.43 12.05
N SER A 75 7.23 2.93 13.24
CA SER A 75 8.39 3.40 14.02
C SER A 75 9.70 3.35 13.24
N ALA A 76 9.90 2.34 12.40
CA ALA A 76 11.11 2.21 11.57
C ALA A 76 11.26 3.37 10.58
N ALA A 77 10.15 3.93 10.07
CA ALA A 77 10.20 5.09 9.19
C ALA A 77 10.64 6.36 9.93
N TYR A 78 10.24 6.55 11.20
CA TYR A 78 10.72 7.67 12.01
C TYR A 78 12.20 7.51 12.36
N GLU A 79 12.62 6.32 12.78
CA GLU A 79 14.02 6.03 13.12
C GLU A 79 14.94 6.29 11.91
N ASN A 80 14.59 5.77 10.74
CA ASN A 80 15.42 5.96 9.55
C ASN A 80 15.37 7.40 9.01
N ARG A 81 14.25 8.12 9.20
CA ARG A 81 14.18 9.57 8.91
C ARG A 81 15.10 10.35 9.85
N GLY A 82 15.12 10.00 11.14
CA GLY A 82 16.06 10.54 12.12
C GLY A 82 17.53 10.30 11.72
N ILE A 83 17.87 9.08 11.28
CA ILE A 83 19.20 8.76 10.74
C ILE A 83 19.52 9.61 9.49
N ALA A 84 18.54 9.83 8.61
CA ALA A 84 18.72 10.70 7.46
C ALA A 84 19.00 12.15 7.87
N TRP A 85 18.28 12.69 8.85
CA TRP A 85 18.54 14.01 9.44
C TRP A 85 19.91 14.10 10.11
N MET A 86 20.35 13.05 10.81
CA MET A 86 21.70 12.97 11.38
C MET A 86 22.78 13.06 10.30
N LYS A 87 22.59 12.38 9.16
CA LYS A 87 23.50 12.44 8.01
C LYS A 87 23.50 13.81 7.34
N GLU A 88 22.36 14.49 7.32
CA GLU A 88 22.23 15.88 6.83
C GLU A 88 22.78 16.91 7.85
N LYS A 89 23.11 16.46 9.07
CA LYS A 89 23.56 17.27 10.21
C LYS A 89 22.47 18.18 10.81
N ASP A 90 21.20 17.90 10.53
CA ASP A 90 20.06 18.56 11.19
C ASP A 90 19.69 17.78 12.46
N PHE A 91 20.51 17.94 13.50
CA PHE A 91 20.36 17.22 14.75
C PHE A 91 19.07 17.56 15.51
N TYR A 92 18.52 18.75 15.30
CA TYR A 92 17.28 19.18 15.95
C TYR A 92 16.08 18.35 15.47
N LYS A 93 15.96 18.15 14.15
CA LYS A 93 14.91 17.31 13.59
C LYS A 93 15.13 15.83 13.91
N ALA A 94 16.39 15.37 13.90
CA ALA A 94 16.71 14.01 14.30
C ALA A 94 16.26 13.70 15.73
N LEU A 95 16.55 14.60 16.69
CA LEU A 95 16.14 14.42 18.08
C LEU A 95 14.63 14.30 18.22
N LYS A 96 13.88 15.18 17.54
CA LYS A 96 12.42 15.16 17.54
C LYS A 96 11.83 13.85 17.00
N ASP A 97 12.52 13.19 16.06
CA ASP A 97 12.08 11.90 15.51
C ASP A 97 12.41 10.71 16.41
N PHE A 98 13.33 10.87 17.38
CA PHE A 98 13.71 9.83 18.34
C PHE A 98 12.95 9.89 19.68
N GLU A 99 12.22 10.97 19.94
CA GLU A 99 11.37 11.17 21.12
C GLU A 99 9.99 10.52 20.98
#